data_AF-A0ABD5LV52-F1
#
_entry.id   AF-A0ABD5LV52-F1
#
_cell.length_a   1.000
_cell.length_b   1.000
_cell.length_c   1.000
_cell.angle_alpha   90.00
_cell.angle_beta   90.00
_cell.angle_gamma   90.00
#
_symmetry.space_group_name_H-M   'P 1'
#
loop_
_entity.id
_entity.type
_entity.pdbx_description
1 polymer ?
#
loop_
_entity_poly.entity_id
_entity_poly.type
_entity_poly.pdbx_seq_one_letter_code
_entity_poly.pdbx_strand_id
1 'polypeptide(L)'
;MRWHVWPKLSIISGKMSLTAPGAEQPLITADNMRLDVELWPLLSHQLEVKEVMLKGAVVRQTPESKAIPKITPPSVANGDSTRPIIEPKTNRWQLNIAKVRISDSLIIWQTKGGEQLNLRDINLLLKTDDKNKLTLR
;
A
#
# COMPACT_ATOMS: atom_id res chain seq x y z
N MET A 1 39.89 6.92 17.31
CA MET A 1 38.43 6.74 17.14
C MET A 1 38.16 6.23 15.73
N ARG A 2 37.32 5.20 15.54
CA ARG A 2 36.94 4.67 14.22
C ARG A 2 35.45 4.95 14.01
N TRP A 3 35.12 5.79 13.05
CA TRP A 3 33.74 6.00 12.63
C TRP A 3 33.39 4.98 11.54
N HIS A 4 32.12 4.57 11.51
CA HIS A 4 31.54 3.80 10.41
C HIS A 4 30.32 4.57 9.92
N VAL A 5 30.21 4.75 8.61
CA VAL A 5 29.02 5.28 7.96
C VAL A 5 28.35 4.14 7.20
N TRP A 6 27.03 4.07 7.29
CA TRP A 6 26.25 3.09 6.53
C TRP A 6 25.46 3.78 5.42
N PRO A 7 25.51 3.28 4.17
CA PRO A 7 24.75 3.86 3.08
C PRO A 7 23.24 3.71 3.31
N LYS A 8 22.48 4.73 2.88
CA LYS A 8 21.02 4.68 2.77
C LYS A 8 20.63 4.76 1.30
N LEU A 9 19.63 3.98 0.91
CA LEU A 9 19.05 4.04 -0.42
C LEU A 9 17.65 4.66 -0.34
N SER A 10 17.42 5.68 -1.16
CA SER A 10 16.14 6.35 -1.30
C SER A 10 15.73 6.31 -2.77
N ILE A 11 14.59 5.68 -3.06
CA ILE A 11 14.03 5.59 -4.41
C ILE A 11 12.92 6.63 -4.52
N ILE A 12 13.01 7.49 -5.52
CA ILE A 12 11.99 8.50 -5.80
C ILE A 12 11.30 8.10 -7.11
N SER A 13 9.98 8.13 -7.10
CA SER A 13 9.18 7.90 -8.29
C SER A 13 8.19 9.06 -8.46
N GLY A 14 7.81 9.29 -9.72
CA GLY A 14 6.75 10.22 -10.07
C GLY A 14 5.37 9.61 -9.83
N LYS A 15 4.45 9.89 -10.75
CA LYS A 15 3.05 9.48 -10.64
C LYS A 15 2.92 7.96 -10.53
N MET A 16 2.12 7.51 -9.58
CA MET A 16 1.87 6.10 -9.33
C MET A 16 0.39 5.83 -9.05
N SER A 17 -0.03 4.59 -9.27
CA SER A 17 -1.39 4.14 -9.01
C SER A 17 -1.40 2.72 -8.43
N LEU A 18 -2.16 2.51 -7.37
CA LEU A 18 -2.48 1.21 -6.82
C LEU A 18 -3.95 0.89 -7.12
N THR A 19 -4.16 -0.07 -8.03
CA THR A 19 -5.48 -0.50 -8.47
C THR A 19 -5.82 -1.84 -7.86
N ALA A 20 -7.00 -1.95 -7.26
CA ALA A 20 -7.47 -3.23 -6.75
C ALA A 20 -7.75 -4.19 -7.93
N PRO A 21 -7.60 -5.52 -7.74
CA PRO A 21 -7.81 -6.46 -8.84
C PRO A 21 -9.19 -6.31 -9.50
N GLY A 22 -9.21 -6.10 -10.81
CA GLY A 22 -10.43 -5.93 -11.60
C GLY A 22 -11.14 -4.58 -11.42
N ALA A 23 -10.65 -3.66 -10.59
CA ALA A 23 -11.27 -2.35 -10.41
C ALA A 23 -11.14 -1.46 -11.67
N GLU A 24 -12.15 -0.65 -11.94
CA GLU A 24 -12.16 0.30 -13.07
C GLU A 24 -11.31 1.54 -12.77
N GLN A 25 -11.25 1.94 -11.50
CA GLN A 25 -10.46 3.09 -11.04
C GLN A 25 -9.42 2.68 -9.98
N PRO A 26 -8.27 3.38 -9.91
CA PRO A 26 -7.27 3.13 -8.88
C PRO A 26 -7.79 3.51 -7.49
N LEU A 27 -7.54 2.64 -6.51
CA LEU A 27 -7.83 2.88 -5.10
C LEU A 27 -6.97 4.01 -4.54
N ILE A 28 -5.69 4.04 -4.91
CA ILE A 28 -4.75 5.11 -4.53
C ILE A 28 -4.04 5.59 -5.78
N THR A 29 -3.97 6.89 -5.98
CA THR A 29 -3.00 7.53 -6.89
C THR A 29 -2.13 8.46 -6.07
N ALA A 30 -0.89 8.70 -6.49
CA ALA A 30 -0.05 9.74 -5.89
C ALA A 30 0.80 10.41 -6.95
N ASP A 31 1.06 11.71 -6.79
CA ASP A 31 1.89 12.47 -7.72
C ASP A 31 3.37 12.11 -7.59
N ASN A 32 3.80 11.83 -6.36
CA ASN A 32 5.16 11.44 -6.06
C ASN A 32 5.20 10.36 -4.98
N MET A 33 6.15 9.44 -5.12
CA MET A 33 6.50 8.46 -4.10
C MET A 33 7.97 8.59 -3.73
N ARG A 34 8.28 8.43 -2.44
CA ARG A 34 9.63 8.14 -1.97
C ARG A 34 9.63 6.88 -1.13
N LEU A 35 10.60 6.02 -1.36
CA LEU A 35 10.82 4.78 -0.63
C LEU A 35 12.23 4.80 -0.03
N ASP A 36 12.30 4.88 1.30
CA ASP A 36 13.56 4.79 2.03
C ASP A 36 13.78 3.34 2.48
N VAL A 37 14.85 2.71 2.02
CA VAL A 37 15.12 1.28 2.24
C VAL A 37 16.44 1.03 2.96
N GLU A 38 16.49 -0.04 3.73
CA GLU A 38 17.74 -0.57 4.24
C GLU A 38 18.41 -1.47 3.21
N LEU A 39 19.74 -1.32 3.08
CA LEU A 39 20.51 -2.08 2.10
C LEU A 39 20.97 -3.44 2.61
N TRP A 40 21.23 -3.58 3.91
CA TRP A 40 21.75 -4.82 4.49
C TRP A 40 20.79 -6.01 4.31
N PRO A 41 19.47 -5.87 4.60
CA PRO A 41 18.53 -6.98 4.48
C PRO A 41 18.33 -7.46 3.03
N LEU A 42 18.65 -6.64 2.03
CA LEU A 42 18.55 -7.01 0.61
C LEU A 42 19.46 -8.19 0.25
N LEU A 43 20.60 -8.35 0.93
CA LEU A 43 21.51 -9.49 0.77
C LEU A 43 20.86 -10.82 1.17
N SER A 44 19.77 -10.77 1.93
CA SER A 44 19.00 -11.92 2.40
C SER A 44 17.58 -11.96 1.81
N HIS A 45 17.35 -11.30 0.67
CA HIS A 45 16.04 -11.19 0.01
C HIS A 45 14.95 -10.56 0.90
N GLN A 46 15.33 -9.69 1.83
CA GLN A 46 14.39 -8.91 2.62
C GLN A 46 14.41 -7.46 2.14
N LEU A 47 13.26 -6.96 1.72
CA LEU A 47 13.03 -5.56 1.43
C LEU A 47 12.52 -4.88 2.70
N GLU A 48 13.43 -4.25 3.43
CA GLU A 48 13.10 -3.50 4.64
C GLU A 48 12.97 -2.01 4.35
N VAL A 49 11.74 -1.52 4.44
CA VAL A 49 11.35 -0.16 4.11
C VAL A 49 11.14 0.62 5.40
N LYS A 50 11.96 1.66 5.59
CA LYS A 50 11.85 2.58 6.73
C LYS A 50 10.67 3.51 6.61
N GLU A 51 10.44 4.02 5.41
CA GLU A 51 9.36 4.96 5.14
C GLU A 51 8.95 4.88 3.67
N VAL A 52 7.64 4.76 3.46
CA VAL A 52 6.99 5.09 2.19
C VAL A 52 6.36 6.46 2.37
N MET A 53 6.73 7.42 1.54
CA MET A 53 6.09 8.73 1.48
C MET A 53 5.31 8.85 0.17
N LEU A 54 4.02 9.16 0.26
CA LEU A 54 3.14 9.45 -0.86
C LEU A 54 2.69 10.90 -0.74
N LYS A 55 2.99 11.71 -1.76
CA LYS A 55 2.60 13.12 -1.82
C LYS A 55 1.58 13.34 -2.92
N GLY A 56 0.58 14.19 -2.65
CA GLY A 56 -0.50 14.43 -3.60
C GLY A 56 -1.36 13.20 -3.79
N ALA A 57 -1.59 12.42 -2.73
CA ALA A 57 -2.30 11.16 -2.86
C ALA A 57 -3.80 11.41 -3.03
N VAL A 58 -4.45 10.65 -3.91
CA VAL A 58 -5.92 10.56 -3.99
C VAL A 58 -6.33 9.17 -3.58
N VAL A 59 -7.02 9.05 -2.44
CA VAL A 59 -7.54 7.80 -1.91
C VAL A 59 -9.03 7.73 -2.25
N ARG A 60 -9.44 6.75 -3.06
CA ARG A 60 -10.83 6.58 -3.53
C ARG A 60 -11.50 5.43 -2.83
N GLN A 61 -12.49 5.72 -2.00
CA GLN A 61 -13.43 4.73 -1.48
C GLN A 61 -14.77 4.87 -2.21
N THR A 62 -14.77 4.48 -3.48
CA THR A 62 -15.96 4.49 -4.36
C THR A 62 -16.23 3.08 -4.88
N PRO A 63 -17.42 2.77 -5.43
CA PRO A 63 -17.70 1.45 -5.99
C PRO A 63 -16.70 1.01 -7.08
N GLU A 64 -16.26 1.95 -7.92
CA GLU A 64 -15.41 1.72 -9.09
C GLU A 64 -13.96 1.40 -8.71
N SER A 65 -13.54 1.75 -7.48
CA SER A 65 -12.20 1.48 -6.96
C SER A 65 -12.08 0.16 -6.17
N LYS A 66 -13.21 -0.53 -5.94
CA LYS A 66 -13.23 -1.80 -5.20
C LYS A 66 -12.77 -2.96 -6.07
N ALA A 67 -12.13 -3.94 -5.42
CA ALA A 67 -11.79 -5.20 -6.09
C ALA A 67 -13.06 -5.89 -6.60
N ILE A 68 -13.04 -6.35 -7.85
CA ILE A 68 -14.09 -7.21 -8.39
C ILE A 68 -13.71 -8.66 -8.05
N PRO A 69 -14.55 -9.40 -7.30
CA PRO A 69 -14.30 -10.80 -7.04
C PRO A 69 -14.20 -11.56 -8.36
N LYS A 70 -13.12 -12.32 -8.54
CA LYS A 70 -13.01 -13.22 -9.68
C LYS A 70 -14.08 -14.30 -9.51
N ILE A 71 -15.11 -14.30 -10.36
CA ILE A 71 -16.12 -15.37 -10.39
C ILE A 71 -15.40 -16.62 -10.90
N THR A 72 -14.93 -17.46 -9.98
CA THR A 72 -14.54 -18.83 -10.33
C THR A 72 -15.84 -19.58 -10.66
N PRO A 73 -15.94 -20.29 -11.80
CA PRO A 73 -17.09 -21.16 -12.05
C PRO A 73 -17.28 -22.10 -10.85
N PRO A 74 -18.53 -22.45 -10.47
CA PRO A 74 -18.76 -23.30 -9.31
C PRO A 74 -18.09 -24.66 -9.54
N SER A 75 -16.97 -24.89 -8.86
CA SER A 75 -16.42 -26.22 -8.71
C SER A 75 -17.34 -26.96 -7.75
N VAL A 76 -17.93 -28.05 -8.23
CA VAL A 76 -18.70 -28.98 -7.41
C VAL A 76 -17.78 -29.55 -6.33
N ALA A 77 -18.12 -29.25 -5.06
CA ALA A 77 -17.90 -30.00 -3.82
C ALA A 77 -17.35 -29.15 -2.66
N ASN A 78 -18.20 -29.02 -1.65
CA ASN A 78 -17.90 -28.91 -0.22
C ASN A 78 -17.07 -27.71 0.26
N GLY A 79 -17.82 -26.67 0.65
CA GLY A 79 -17.67 -25.94 1.91
C GLY A 79 -16.25 -25.67 2.40
N ASP A 80 -15.60 -24.65 1.84
CA ASP A 80 -14.91 -23.65 2.65
C ASP A 80 -14.74 -22.37 1.83
N SER A 81 -15.23 -21.24 2.33
CA SER A 81 -15.16 -19.95 1.62
C SER A 81 -13.76 -19.36 1.75
N THR A 82 -12.79 -19.89 1.02
CA THR A 82 -11.48 -19.28 0.91
C THR A 82 -11.54 -18.15 -0.13
N ARG A 83 -11.37 -16.92 0.38
CA ARG A 83 -11.06 -15.73 -0.42
C ARG A 83 -9.98 -16.09 -1.45
N PRO A 84 -10.05 -15.60 -2.70
CA PRO A 84 -8.99 -15.86 -3.67
C PRO A 84 -7.69 -15.21 -3.14
N ILE A 85 -6.85 -16.04 -2.55
CA ILE A 85 -5.45 -15.72 -2.30
C ILE A 85 -4.86 -15.52 -3.68
N ILE A 86 -4.37 -14.31 -3.96
CA ILE A 86 -3.45 -14.10 -5.06
C ILE A 86 -2.28 -15.03 -4.75
N GLU A 87 -2.21 -16.20 -5.39
CA GLU A 87 -1.10 -17.12 -5.21
C GLU A 87 0.18 -16.37 -5.62
N PRO A 88 1.07 -16.03 -4.67
CA PRO A 88 2.31 -15.40 -5.04
C PRO A 88 3.14 -16.48 -5.72
N LYS A 89 3.23 -16.43 -7.05
CA LYS A 89 4.23 -17.19 -7.81
C LYS A 89 5.59 -16.97 -7.16
N THR A 90 6.09 -17.98 -6.45
CA THR A 90 7.50 -18.24 -6.12
C THR A 90 8.36 -17.08 -5.60
N ASN A 91 7.77 -15.98 -5.10
CA ASN A 91 8.54 -14.81 -4.70
C ASN A 91 9.06 -15.00 -3.28
N ARG A 92 10.33 -15.38 -3.15
CA ARG A 92 11.04 -15.60 -1.88
C ARG A 92 11.40 -14.30 -1.14
N TRP A 93 10.95 -13.14 -1.62
CA TRP A 93 11.23 -11.86 -1.00
C TRP A 93 10.29 -11.58 0.18
N GLN A 94 10.85 -11.16 1.30
CA GLN A 94 10.09 -10.67 2.46
C GLN A 94 9.99 -9.15 2.39
N LEU A 95 8.79 -8.59 2.60
CA LEU A 95 8.57 -7.14 2.62
C LEU A 95 8.21 -6.71 4.05
N ASN A 96 8.99 -5.80 4.62
CA ASN A 96 8.69 -5.14 5.89
C ASN A 96 8.58 -3.63 5.67
N ILE A 97 7.52 -3.00 6.16
CA ILE A 97 7.30 -1.55 6.07
C ILE A 97 7.06 -1.00 7.48
N ALA A 98 7.99 -0.17 7.94
CA ALA A 98 7.92 0.43 9.28
C ALA A 98 6.97 1.64 9.33
N LYS A 99 6.85 2.38 8.22
CA LYS A 99 6.13 3.66 8.19
C LYS A 99 5.55 3.96 6.82
N VAL A 100 4.32 4.46 6.78
CA VAL A 100 3.71 5.04 5.59
C VAL A 100 3.24 6.45 5.94
N ARG A 101 3.70 7.43 5.17
CA ARG A 101 3.28 8.82 5.27
C ARG A 101 2.53 9.21 4.00
N ILE A 102 1.36 9.78 4.19
CA ILE A 102 0.53 10.33 3.14
C ILE A 102 0.39 11.82 3.42
N SER A 103 0.69 12.67 2.45
CA SER A 103 0.69 14.13 2.63
C SER A 103 0.08 14.86 1.45
N ASP A 104 -0.48 16.03 1.71
CA ASP A 104 -1.17 16.89 0.73
C ASP A 104 -2.24 16.10 -0.06
N SER A 105 -3.06 15.33 0.65
CA SER A 105 -3.89 14.29 0.02
C SER A 105 -5.38 14.61 0.00
N LEU A 106 -6.08 13.96 -0.94
CA LEU A 106 -7.52 14.01 -1.14
C LEU A 106 -8.11 12.62 -0.87
N ILE A 107 -9.10 12.55 0.02
CA ILE A 107 -9.94 11.36 0.16
C ILE A 107 -11.25 11.63 -0.57
N ILE A 108 -11.58 10.75 -1.51
CA ILE A 108 -12.87 10.70 -2.20
C ILE A 108 -13.64 9.52 -1.63
N TRP A 109 -14.69 9.79 -0.89
CA TRP A 109 -15.54 8.75 -0.32
C TRP A 109 -16.95 8.86 -0.88
N GLN A 110 -17.47 7.76 -1.43
CA GLN A 110 -18.85 7.67 -1.89
C GLN A 110 -19.67 6.80 -0.93
N THR A 111 -20.79 7.36 -0.47
CA THR A 111 -21.73 6.62 0.39
C THR A 111 -22.55 5.63 -0.44
N LYS A 112 -23.28 4.72 0.23
CA LYS A 112 -24.16 3.77 -0.48
C LYS A 112 -25.28 4.46 -1.26
N GLY A 113 -25.65 5.69 -0.88
CA GLY A 113 -26.66 6.50 -1.58
C GLY A 113 -26.13 7.21 -2.82
N GLY A 114 -24.84 7.07 -3.16
CA GLY A 114 -24.22 7.72 -4.32
C GLY A 114 -23.67 9.12 -4.05
N GLU A 115 -23.89 9.68 -2.86
CA GLU A 115 -23.29 10.97 -2.48
C GLU A 115 -21.78 10.85 -2.29
N GLN A 116 -21.05 11.82 -2.83
CA GLN A 116 -19.59 11.86 -2.77
C GLN A 116 -19.10 12.96 -1.81
N LEU A 117 -18.22 12.58 -0.89
CA LEU A 117 -17.52 13.45 0.04
C LEU A 117 -16.05 13.54 -0.36
N ASN A 118 -15.55 14.78 -0.48
CA ASN A 118 -14.17 15.07 -0.86
C ASN A 118 -13.47 15.79 0.30
N LEU A 119 -12.49 15.12 0.92
CA LEU A 119 -11.72 15.63 2.05
C LEU A 119 -10.31 15.98 1.57
N ARG A 120 -9.97 17.27 1.56
CA ARG A 120 -8.66 17.78 1.11
C ARG A 120 -7.72 18.00 2.28
N ASP A 121 -6.44 18.21 1.95
CA ASP A 121 -5.38 18.56 2.89
C ASP A 121 -5.19 17.53 4.02
N ILE A 122 -5.49 16.27 3.69
CA ILE A 122 -5.37 15.16 4.62
C ILE A 122 -3.91 14.71 4.70
N ASN A 123 -3.43 14.58 5.93
CA ASN A 123 -2.12 14.05 6.24
C ASN A 123 -2.31 12.83 7.15
N LEU A 124 -1.75 11.70 6.77
CA LEU A 124 -1.84 10.45 7.53
C LEU A 124 -0.45 9.90 7.78
N LEU A 125 -0.23 9.43 8.99
CA LEU A 125 0.99 8.76 9.39
C LEU A 125 0.66 7.40 9.99
N LEU A 126 0.98 6.37 9.23
CA LEU A 126 0.92 4.99 9.67
C LEU A 126 2.29 4.54 10.16
N LYS A 127 2.36 3.97 11.36
CA LYS A 127 3.59 3.43 11.94
C LYS A 127 3.35 2.05 12.51
N THR A 128 4.30 1.16 12.30
CA THR A 128 4.41 -0.13 12.97
C THR A 128 5.35 0.05 14.15
N ASP A 129 4.90 -0.21 15.37
CA ASP A 129 5.76 -0.16 16.57
C ASP A 129 6.60 -1.44 16.73
N ASP A 130 7.49 -1.46 17.74
CA ASP A 130 8.39 -2.59 18.04
C ASP A 130 7.64 -3.87 18.44
N LYS A 131 6.32 -3.79 18.70
CA LYS A 131 5.44 -4.92 18.99
C LYS A 131 4.56 -5.29 17.77
N ASN A 132 4.93 -4.81 16.58
CA ASN A 132 4.18 -4.93 15.34
C ASN A 132 2.75 -4.36 15.41
N LYS A 133 2.48 -3.41 16.29
CA LYS A 133 1.17 -2.74 16.37
C LYS A 133 1.12 -1.56 15.42
N LEU A 134 0.03 -1.51 14.67
CA LEU A 134 -0.25 -0.44 13.73
C LEU A 134 -0.87 0.75 14.46
N THR A 135 -0.24 1.92 14.35
CA THR A 135 -0.77 3.20 14.85
C THR A 135 -1.00 4.15 13.69
N LEU A 136 -2.20 4.73 13.62
CA LEU A 136 -2.56 5.80 12.68
C LEU A 136 -2.64 7.13 13.43
N ARG A 137 -2.01 8.18 12.87
CA ARG A 137 -2.04 9.55 13.37
C ARG A 137 -2.28 10.53 12.24
#